data_AF-A0A914C7J1-F1
#
_entry.id   AF-A0A914C7J1-F1
#
_cell.length_a   1.000
_cell.length_b   1.000
_cell.length_c   1.000
_cell.angle_alpha   90.00
_cell.angle_beta   90.00
_cell.angle_gamma   90.00
#
_symmetry.space_group_name_H-M   'P 1'
#
loop_
_entity.id
_entity.type
_entity.pdbx_description
1 polymer ?
#
loop_
_entity_poly.entity_id
_entity_poly.type
_entity_poly.pdbx_seq_one_letter_code
_entity_poly.pdbx_strand_id
1 'polypeptide(L)'
;MDEYGEYGYDTIKRLVKSGQLEIAGGGWVQPDEATAHYIELIDMYTLALRFLNETFGDCGHPKVAWQIDSFGHSKEHANLLRMMGYKHFFICREDFREHKIRLIDRTLKNYENDTFTTTWACIDNDG
;
A
#
# COMPACT_ATOMS: atom_id res chain seq x y z
N MET A 1 9.74 -23.13 -1.61
CA MET A 1 9.77 -24.30 -0.71
C MET A 1 10.06 -23.69 0.63
N ASP A 2 9.00 -23.38 1.35
CA ASP A 2 9.03 -22.35 2.37
C ASP A 2 9.08 -23.03 3.74
N GLU A 3 9.76 -22.39 4.69
CA GLU A 3 10.18 -22.92 5.99
C GLU A 3 9.02 -23.41 6.90
N TYR A 4 7.79 -23.04 6.57
CA TYR A 4 6.58 -23.44 7.27
C TYR A 4 5.92 -24.63 6.56
N GLY A 5 5.82 -25.77 7.26
CA GLY A 5 5.15 -26.96 6.73
C GLY A 5 3.69 -26.70 6.32
N GLU A 6 3.09 -27.66 5.61
CA GLU A 6 1.75 -27.58 5.00
C GLU A 6 0.65 -27.02 5.93
N TYR A 7 0.69 -27.38 7.22
CA TYR A 7 -0.25 -26.90 8.24
C TYR A 7 -0.23 -25.39 8.50
N GLY A 8 0.94 -24.75 8.39
CA GLY A 8 1.08 -23.31 8.59
C GLY A 8 0.42 -22.52 7.46
N TYR A 9 0.61 -22.99 6.22
CA TYR A 9 0.09 -22.36 5.03
C TYR A 9 -1.45 -22.41 4.96
N ASP A 10 -2.05 -23.54 5.30
CA ASP A 10 -3.51 -23.68 5.39
C ASP A 10 -4.12 -22.77 6.46
N THR A 11 -3.40 -22.58 7.58
CA THR A 11 -3.83 -21.65 8.63
C THR A 11 -3.85 -20.21 8.12
N ILE A 12 -2.79 -19.76 7.44
CA ILE A 12 -2.69 -18.41 6.87
C ILE A 12 -3.80 -18.20 5.84
N LYS A 13 -3.99 -19.15 4.91
CA LYS A 13 -5.08 -19.10 3.92
C LYS A 13 -6.45 -18.93 4.56
N ARG A 14 -6.72 -19.66 5.64
CA ARG A 14 -7.98 -19.54 6.40
C ARG A 14 -8.10 -18.16 7.05
N LEU A 15 -7.03 -17.63 7.63
CA LEU A 15 -7.04 -16.31 8.26
C LEU A 15 -7.31 -15.20 7.24
N VAL A 16 -6.64 -15.24 6.09
CA VAL A 16 -6.86 -14.31 4.96
C VAL A 16 -8.30 -14.40 4.46
N LYS A 17 -8.80 -15.62 4.22
CA LYS A 17 -10.18 -15.83 3.78
C LYS A 17 -11.22 -15.36 4.81
N SER A 18 -10.92 -15.48 6.10
CA SER A 18 -11.78 -15.00 7.18
C SER A 18 -11.71 -13.48 7.39
N GLY A 19 -10.78 -12.78 6.75
CA GLY A 19 -10.55 -11.34 6.93
C GLY A 19 -9.84 -10.96 8.23
N GLN A 20 -9.32 -11.94 8.99
CA GLN A 20 -8.52 -11.68 10.19
C GLN A 20 -7.10 -11.20 9.85
N LEU A 21 -6.59 -11.60 8.68
CA LEU A 21 -5.31 -11.18 8.13
C LEU A 21 -5.57 -10.50 6.79
N GLU A 22 -5.18 -9.24 6.64
CA GLU A 22 -5.23 -8.53 5.36
C GLU A 22 -3.82 -8.26 4.85
N ILE A 23 -3.62 -8.46 3.55
CA ILE A 23 -2.38 -8.12 2.87
C ILE A 23 -2.45 -6.64 2.49
N ALA A 24 -1.52 -5.85 3.02
CA ALA A 24 -1.38 -4.43 2.70
C ALA A 24 -0.13 -4.21 1.83
N GLY A 25 -0.17 -3.20 0.97
CA GLY A 25 0.92 -2.88 0.04
C GLY A 25 0.85 -3.73 -1.22
N GLY A 26 1.08 -5.05 -1.11
CA GLY A 26 0.93 -5.97 -2.24
C GLY A 26 2.03 -5.97 -3.29
N GLY A 27 3.09 -5.19 -3.08
CA GLY A 27 4.31 -5.23 -3.86
C GLY A 27 5.25 -6.33 -3.37
N TRP A 28 6.22 -6.70 -4.21
CA TRP A 28 7.29 -7.63 -3.80
C TRP A 28 8.17 -6.99 -2.71
N VAL A 29 8.35 -5.68 -2.82
CA VAL A 29 8.94 -4.79 -1.82
C VAL A 29 8.10 -3.53 -1.74
N GLN A 30 8.36 -2.67 -0.76
CA GLN A 30 7.90 -1.29 -0.77
C GLN A 30 8.89 -0.48 -1.63
N PRO A 31 8.51 -0.02 -2.84
CA PRO A 31 9.44 0.67 -3.71
C PRO A 31 9.68 2.10 -3.24
N ASP A 32 10.87 2.64 -3.54
CA ASP A 32 11.10 4.07 -3.47
C ASP A 32 10.25 4.77 -4.54
N GLU A 33 9.59 5.86 -4.17
CA GLU A 33 8.72 6.63 -5.08
C GLU A 33 9.47 7.75 -5.80
N ALA A 34 10.67 8.14 -5.34
CA ALA A 34 11.42 9.26 -5.90
C ALA A 34 12.27 8.88 -7.13
N THR A 35 12.83 7.67 -7.13
CA THR A 35 13.84 7.27 -8.14
C THR A 35 13.39 6.14 -9.07
N ALA A 36 12.31 5.42 -8.74
CA ALA A 36 11.85 4.28 -9.53
C ALA A 36 11.13 4.70 -10.82
N HIS A 37 11.44 4.02 -11.93
CA HIS A 37 10.73 4.24 -13.19
C HIS A 37 9.37 3.51 -13.18
N TYR A 38 8.31 4.14 -13.71
CA TYR A 38 6.95 3.61 -13.63
C TYR A 38 6.78 2.20 -14.23
N ILE A 39 7.59 1.84 -15.23
CA ILE A 39 7.58 0.49 -15.83
C ILE A 39 8.02 -0.55 -14.79
N GLU A 40 9.10 -0.27 -14.06
CA GLU A 40 9.63 -1.19 -13.05
C GLU A 40 8.65 -1.37 -11.89
N LEU A 41 7.94 -0.30 -11.51
CA LEU A 41 6.86 -0.36 -10.52
C LEU A 41 5.73 -1.29 -11.00
N ILE A 42 5.27 -1.13 -12.25
CA ILE A 42 4.21 -1.96 -12.81
C ILE A 42 4.64 -3.43 -12.86
N ASP A 43 5.85 -3.73 -13.31
CA ASP A 43 6.36 -5.09 -13.40
C ASP A 43 6.47 -5.74 -12.02
N MET A 44 6.99 -5.00 -11.03
CA MET A 44 7.11 -5.46 -9.64
C MET A 44 5.73 -5.79 -9.04
N TYR A 45 4.76 -4.88 -9.17
CA TYR A 45 3.40 -5.12 -8.67
C TYR A 45 2.70 -6.23 -9.43
N THR A 46 2.88 -6.34 -10.74
CA THR A 46 2.27 -7.39 -11.55
C THR A 46 2.73 -8.77 -11.10
N LEU A 47 4.05 -8.94 -10.88
CA LEU A 47 4.62 -10.19 -10.39
C LEU A 47 4.08 -10.54 -8.99
N ALA A 48 4.08 -9.57 -8.07
CA ALA A 48 3.62 -9.77 -6.70
C ALA A 48 2.12 -10.09 -6.62
N LEU A 49 1.28 -9.32 -7.33
CA LEU A 49 -0.17 -9.54 -7.37
C LEU A 49 -0.52 -10.89 -8.01
N ARG A 50 0.24 -11.32 -9.03
CA ARG A 50 0.08 -12.65 -9.62
C ARG A 50 0.39 -13.74 -8.61
N PHE A 51 1.50 -13.64 -7.88
CA PHE A 51 1.86 -14.58 -6.83
C PHE A 51 0.79 -14.66 -5.73
N LEU A 52 0.28 -13.51 -5.28
CA LEU A 52 -0.79 -13.44 -4.29
C LEU A 52 -2.07 -14.11 -4.78
N ASN A 53 -2.44 -13.90 -6.05
CA ASN A 53 -3.61 -14.53 -6.64
C ASN A 53 -3.44 -16.06 -6.78
N GLU A 54 -2.27 -16.55 -7.20
CA GLU A 54 -1.99 -17.99 -7.27
C GLU A 54 -1.99 -18.66 -5.88
N THR A 55 -1.58 -17.90 -4.84
CA THR A 55 -1.44 -18.38 -3.46
C THR A 55 -2.76 -18.34 -2.68
N PHE A 56 -3.49 -17.24 -2.73
CA PHE A 56 -4.67 -16.95 -1.90
C PHE A 56 -5.97 -16.78 -2.70
N GLY A 57 -5.91 -16.73 -4.04
CA GLY A 57 -7.04 -16.42 -4.91
C GLY A 57 -7.53 -14.98 -4.73
N ASP A 58 -8.82 -14.75 -5.05
CA ASP A 58 -9.44 -13.43 -5.01
C ASP A 58 -9.33 -12.72 -3.64
N CYS A 59 -9.29 -13.49 -2.54
CA CYS A 59 -9.17 -12.91 -1.19
C CYS A 59 -7.77 -12.39 -0.86
N GLY A 60 -6.75 -12.74 -1.64
CA GLY A 60 -5.39 -12.24 -1.50
C GLY A 60 -5.15 -10.90 -2.18
N HIS A 61 -6.11 -10.38 -2.96
CA HIS A 61 -5.93 -9.10 -3.63
C HIS A 61 -5.97 -7.96 -2.58
N PRO A 62 -4.87 -7.22 -2.42
CA PRO A 62 -4.75 -6.16 -1.42
C PRO A 62 -5.67 -4.99 -1.79
N LYS A 63 -6.44 -4.51 -0.82
CA LYS A 63 -7.32 -3.34 -1.00
C LYS A 63 -6.63 -2.04 -0.62
N VAL A 64 -5.58 -2.17 0.17
CA VAL A 64 -4.87 -1.07 0.81
C VAL A 64 -3.42 -1.09 0.35
N ALA A 65 -2.97 0.02 -0.21
CA ALA A 65 -1.57 0.26 -0.47
C ALA A 65 -0.95 0.97 0.74
N TRP A 66 0.23 0.52 1.15
CA TRP A 66 0.88 0.90 2.40
C TRP A 66 2.31 1.34 2.10
N GLN A 67 2.54 2.65 2.04
CA GLN A 67 3.81 3.28 1.69
C GLN A 67 4.28 4.17 2.85
N ILE A 68 4.80 3.56 3.91
CA ILE A 68 5.12 4.28 5.16
C ILE A 68 6.56 4.79 5.26
N ASP A 69 7.45 4.32 4.39
CA ASP A 69 8.91 4.54 4.55
C ASP A 69 9.54 5.17 3.30
N SER A 70 8.72 5.53 2.32
CA SER A 70 9.16 6.15 1.05
C SER A 70 9.40 7.65 1.26
N PHE A 71 10.54 8.16 0.79
CA PHE A 71 10.88 9.58 0.95
C PHE A 71 10.24 10.43 -0.14
N GLY A 72 9.05 10.95 0.16
CA GLY A 72 8.22 11.70 -0.78
C GLY A 72 7.28 10.80 -1.56
N HIS A 73 6.12 11.33 -1.96
CA HIS A 73 5.06 10.57 -2.60
C HIS A 73 4.66 11.19 -3.94
N SER A 74 4.47 10.34 -4.96
CA SER A 74 4.11 10.77 -6.32
C SER A 74 2.62 10.56 -6.60
N LYS A 75 2.00 11.51 -7.31
CA LYS A 75 0.59 11.39 -7.73
C LYS A 75 0.41 10.26 -8.74
N GLU A 76 1.46 10.01 -9.52
CA GLU A 76 1.55 8.97 -10.53
C GLU A 76 1.48 7.59 -9.88
N HIS A 77 2.19 7.36 -8.77
CA HIS A 77 2.12 6.11 -8.03
C HIS A 77 0.71 5.86 -7.47
N ALA A 78 0.07 6.89 -6.89
CA ALA A 78 -1.31 6.79 -6.44
C ALA A 78 -2.29 6.44 -7.58
N ASN A 79 -2.10 7.03 -8.77
CA ASN A 79 -2.94 6.75 -9.93
C ASN A 79 -2.68 5.34 -10.52
N LEU A 80 -1.42 4.86 -10.52
CA LEU A 80 -1.08 3.49 -10.92
C LEU A 80 -1.76 2.47 -10.00
N LEU A 81 -1.68 2.68 -8.68
CA LEU A 81 -2.37 1.84 -7.70
C LEU A 81 -3.89 1.84 -7.91
N ARG A 82 -4.49 2.94 -8.40
CA ARG A 82 -5.90 2.89 -8.84
C ARG A 82 -6.14 1.85 -9.89
N MET A 83 -5.36 1.94 -10.95
CA MET A 83 -5.58 1.13 -12.13
C MET A 83 -5.34 -0.34 -11.81
N MET A 84 -4.55 -0.63 -10.77
CA MET A 84 -4.33 -1.96 -10.22
C MET A 84 -5.44 -2.46 -9.27
N GLY A 85 -6.41 -1.62 -8.87
CA GLY A 85 -7.59 -2.01 -8.09
C GLY A 85 -7.57 -1.63 -6.60
N TYR A 86 -6.57 -0.89 -6.14
CA TYR A 86 -6.48 -0.44 -4.74
C TYR A 86 -7.55 0.60 -4.42
N LYS A 87 -8.08 0.57 -3.19
CA LYS A 87 -9.12 1.48 -2.70
C LYS A 87 -8.57 2.55 -1.77
N HIS A 88 -7.54 2.21 -1.02
CA HIS A 88 -6.94 3.08 -0.02
C HIS A 88 -5.43 3.15 -0.23
N PHE A 89 -4.86 4.32 0.00
CA PHE A 89 -3.43 4.55 -0.06
C PHE A 89 -2.99 5.17 1.26
N PHE A 90 -2.01 4.59 1.94
CA PHE A 90 -1.49 5.12 3.20
C PHE A 90 -0.06 5.56 3.00
N ILE A 91 0.20 6.79 3.41
CA ILE A 91 1.50 7.46 3.35
C ILE A 91 1.84 7.96 4.73
N CYS A 92 3.12 7.92 5.10
CA CYS A 92 3.56 8.35 6.40
C CYS A 92 4.47 9.58 6.31
N ARG A 93 5.45 9.58 5.40
CA ARG A 93 6.45 10.62 5.30
C ARG A 93 5.98 11.81 4.47
N GLU A 94 5.80 12.94 5.15
CA GLU A 94 5.44 14.23 4.56
C GLU A 94 6.32 15.34 5.15
N ASP A 95 6.55 16.43 4.40
CA ASP A 95 7.22 17.62 4.93
C ASP A 95 6.46 18.18 6.16
N PHE A 96 7.20 18.46 7.23
CA PHE A 96 6.62 18.89 8.51
C PHE A 96 5.79 20.18 8.40
N ARG A 97 6.11 21.08 7.45
CA ARG A 97 5.38 22.34 7.26
C ARG A 97 4.04 22.05 6.62
N GLU A 98 4.03 21.20 5.61
CA GLU A 98 2.82 20.77 4.93
C GLU A 98 1.90 20.00 5.87
N HIS A 99 2.47 19.09 6.68
CA HIS A 99 1.74 18.37 7.72
C HIS A 99 1.06 19.32 8.72
N LYS A 100 1.75 20.36 9.20
CA LYS A 100 1.18 21.36 10.11
C LYS A 100 0.03 22.14 9.46
N ILE A 101 0.18 22.54 8.21
CA ILE A 101 -0.87 23.24 7.46
C ILE A 101 -2.09 22.32 7.30
N ARG A 102 -1.88 21.07 6.86
CA ARG A 102 -2.97 20.10 6.67
C ARG A 102 -3.68 19.71 7.97
N LEU A 103 -2.95 19.70 9.10
CA LEU A 103 -3.53 19.46 10.41
C LEU A 103 -4.45 20.62 10.83
N ILE A 104 -4.03 21.87 10.59
CA ILE A 104 -4.84 23.07 10.86
C ILE A 104 -6.08 23.08 9.96
N ASP A 105 -5.90 22.84 8.66
CA ASP A 105 -6.97 22.88 7.67
C ASP A 105 -7.90 21.65 7.73
N ARG A 106 -7.60 20.67 8.59
CA ARG A 106 -8.27 19.35 8.69
C ARG A 106 -8.31 18.58 7.36
N THR A 107 -7.39 18.90 6.46
CA THR A 107 -7.27 18.32 5.12
C THR A 107 -6.37 17.09 5.08
N LEU A 108 -5.86 16.64 6.24
CA LEU A 108 -5.19 15.34 6.34
C LEU A 108 -6.10 14.22 5.82
N LYS A 109 -7.41 14.32 6.10
CA LYS A 109 -8.46 13.46 5.54
C LYS A 109 -9.11 14.12 4.34
N ASN A 110 -8.37 14.39 3.27
CA ASN A 110 -8.99 15.00 2.09
C ASN A 110 -9.92 14.02 1.37
N TYR A 111 -11.21 14.18 1.68
CA TYR A 111 -12.37 13.79 0.91
C TYR A 111 -12.60 14.86 -0.18
N GLU A 112 -11.77 14.91 -1.23
CA GLU A 112 -12.06 15.79 -2.36
C GLU A 112 -12.03 15.02 -3.68
N ASN A 113 -13.26 14.77 -4.17
CA ASN A 113 -13.66 14.46 -5.54
C ASN A 113 -13.04 13.20 -6.19
N ASP A 114 -13.66 12.06 -5.89
CA ASP A 114 -13.76 10.87 -6.75
C ASP A 114 -12.50 10.06 -7.08
N THR A 115 -11.35 10.33 -6.43
CA THR A 115 -10.12 9.56 -6.68
C THR A 115 -9.23 9.45 -5.42
N PHE A 116 -9.17 8.26 -4.80
CA PHE A 116 -8.32 7.85 -3.65
C PHE A 116 -8.60 8.48 -2.29
N THR A 117 -9.02 7.63 -1.35
CA THR A 117 -8.95 7.96 0.07
C THR A 117 -7.52 7.71 0.55
N THR A 118 -6.72 8.76 0.63
CA THR A 118 -5.38 8.74 1.25
C THR A 118 -5.46 9.38 2.62
N THR A 119 -5.30 8.63 3.73
CA THR A 119 -5.04 9.27 5.03
C THR A 119 -4.50 8.34 6.12
N TRP A 120 -3.25 8.55 6.51
CA TRP A 120 -2.77 8.70 7.90
C TRP A 120 -1.27 9.01 7.81
N ALA A 121 -0.89 10.29 7.72
CA ALA A 121 0.51 10.69 7.87
C ALA A 121 0.90 10.50 9.34
N CYS A 122 1.77 9.54 9.66
CA CYS A 122 2.41 9.53 10.97
C CYS A 122 3.52 10.57 10.95
N ILE A 123 3.61 11.36 12.01
CA ILE A 123 4.68 12.32 12.19
C ILE A 123 5.98 11.55 12.38
N ASP A 124 6.94 11.72 11.48
CA ASP A 124 8.35 11.47 11.84
C ASP A 124 8.69 12.51 12.91
N ASN A 125 8.84 12.03 14.14
CA ASN A 125 9.17 12.86 15.31
C ASN A 125 10.70 13.12 15.36
N ASP A 126 11.28 13.33 14.19
CA ASP A 126 12.69 13.60 14.02
C ASP A 126 12.87 15.11 14.13
N GLY A 127 13.26 15.52 15.34
CA GLY A 127 13.37 16.92 15.77
C GLY A 127 14.38 17.78 15.01
#